data_AF-A0A818DDV0-F1
#
_entry.id   AF-A0A818DDV0-F1
#
_cell.length_a   1.000
_cell.length_b   1.000
_cell.length_c   1.000
_cell.angle_alpha   90.00
_cell.angle_beta   90.00
_cell.angle_gamma   90.00
#
_symmetry.space_group_name_H-M   'P 1'
#
loop_
_entity.id
_entity.type
_entity.pdbx_description
1 polymer ?
#
loop_
_entity_poly.entity_id
_entity_poly.type
_entity_poly.pdbx_seq_one_letter_code
_entity_poly.pdbx_strand_id
1 'polypeptide(L)'
;MSIVKGVTYRRKHNVGSPSCDLCEWAKDHLPSEYYAMIKSTEVLDPLVPYRRAIDERKFVESLGNEWPQNYILLGDTLCTFNPQYRRGMAHACRLARE
;
A
#
# COMPACT_ATOMS: atom_id res chain seq x y z
N MET A 1 7.30 1.32 20.28
CA MET A 1 6.58 1.79 19.07
C MET A 1 7.47 2.88 18.45
N SER A 2 7.69 2.90 17.14
CA SER A 2 8.61 3.88 16.52
C SER A 2 7.80 4.88 15.69
N ILE A 3 7.97 6.19 15.94
CA ILE A 3 7.35 7.24 15.13
C ILE A 3 8.36 7.69 14.07
N VAL A 4 7.91 7.76 12.82
CA VAL A 4 8.71 8.27 11.69
C VAL A 4 8.46 9.77 11.57
N LYS A 5 9.49 10.60 11.77
CA LYS A 5 9.45 12.02 11.42
C LYS A 5 9.75 12.20 9.94
N GLY A 6 8.70 12.29 9.12
CA GLY A 6 8.79 12.74 7.73
C GLY A 6 9.30 11.67 6.75
N VAL A 7 8.49 11.41 5.71
CA VAL A 7 8.87 10.56 4.57
C VAL A 7 9.02 11.46 3.34
N THR A 8 10.24 11.63 2.85
CA THR A 8 10.49 12.37 1.60
C THR A 8 10.46 11.40 0.41
N TYR A 9 9.40 11.45 -0.39
CA TYR A 9 9.27 10.67 -1.62
C TYR A 9 10.15 11.23 -2.74
N ARG A 10 11.09 10.43 -3.27
CA ARG A 10 11.83 10.76 -4.50
C ARG A 10 11.23 9.98 -5.68
N ARG A 11 10.46 10.65 -6.54
CA ARG A 11 10.04 10.09 -7.84
C ARG A 11 11.27 9.88 -8.71
N LYS A 12 11.59 8.62 -9.06
CA LYS A 12 12.31 8.33 -10.29
C LYS A 12 11.31 7.78 -11.30
N HIS A 13 11.05 8.56 -12.33
CA HIS A 13 10.22 8.18 -13.47
C HIS A 13 10.96 7.15 -14.33
N ASN A 14 10.34 5.99 -14.53
CA ASN A 14 10.41 5.22 -15.77
C ASN A 14 9.35 4.11 -15.69
N VAL A 15 8.22 4.28 -16.37
CA VAL A 15 7.19 3.23 -16.46
C VAL A 15 6.57 3.30 -17.85
N GLY A 16 6.64 2.21 -18.60
CA GLY A 16 5.83 2.00 -19.81
C GLY A 16 4.34 1.94 -19.47
N SER A 17 3.47 1.82 -20.47
CA SER A 17 2.02 1.82 -20.26
C SER A 17 1.56 0.65 -19.37
N PRO A 18 0.96 0.89 -18.20
CA PRO A 18 0.67 -0.14 -17.20
C PRO A 18 -0.43 -1.15 -17.60
N SER A 19 -1.19 -0.88 -18.67
CA SER A 19 -2.29 -1.73 -19.15
C SER A 19 -1.81 -2.98 -19.90
N CYS A 20 -0.71 -2.91 -20.65
CA CYS A 20 -0.19 -4.07 -21.39
C CYS A 20 0.44 -5.12 -20.47
N ASP A 21 0.98 -4.69 -19.33
CA ASP A 21 1.68 -5.57 -18.38
C ASP A 21 0.71 -6.47 -17.59
N LEU A 22 -0.51 -6.00 -17.27
CA LEU A 22 -1.44 -6.76 -16.42
C LEU A 22 -1.99 -8.02 -17.11
N CYS A 23 -2.41 -7.89 -18.38
CA CYS A 23 -2.99 -9.02 -19.13
C CYS A 23 -1.96 -10.12 -19.38
N GLU A 24 -0.73 -9.75 -19.76
CA GLU A 24 0.36 -10.70 -19.95
C GLU A 24 0.76 -11.35 -18.62
N TRP A 25 0.88 -10.55 -17.55
CA TRP A 25 1.14 -11.10 -16.22
C TRP A 25 0.06 -12.10 -15.78
N ALA A 26 -1.21 -11.79 -15.99
CA ALA A 26 -2.34 -12.64 -15.63
C ALA A 26 -2.32 -13.97 -16.41
N LYS A 27 -1.96 -13.93 -17.70
CA LYS A 27 -1.84 -15.12 -18.55
C LYS A 27 -0.81 -16.12 -18.01
N ASP A 28 0.30 -15.62 -17.48
CA ASP A 28 1.41 -16.44 -16.99
C ASP A 28 1.25 -16.90 -15.53
N HIS A 29 0.49 -16.16 -14.71
CA HIS A 29 0.48 -16.35 -13.25
C HIS A 29 -0.89 -16.73 -12.64
N LEU A 30 -1.98 -16.60 -13.39
CA LEU A 30 -3.33 -16.90 -12.89
C LEU A 30 -3.98 -18.03 -13.69
N PRO A 31 -4.97 -18.73 -13.09
CA PRO A 31 -5.83 -19.64 -13.85
C PRO A 31 -6.49 -18.96 -15.06
N SER A 32 -6.70 -19.72 -16.13
CA SER A 32 -7.13 -19.21 -17.45
C SER A 32 -8.43 -18.41 -17.41
N GLU A 33 -9.34 -18.73 -16.48
CA GLU A 33 -10.60 -18.02 -16.29
C GLU A 33 -10.38 -16.55 -15.90
N TYR A 34 -9.34 -16.24 -15.10
CA TYR A 34 -9.02 -14.87 -14.71
C TYR A 34 -8.48 -14.06 -15.89
N TYR A 35 -7.65 -14.67 -16.74
CA TYR A 35 -7.19 -14.01 -17.97
C TYR A 35 -8.37 -13.66 -18.89
N ALA A 36 -9.30 -14.59 -19.09
CA ALA A 36 -10.49 -14.35 -19.90
C ALA A 36 -11.35 -13.21 -19.32
N MET A 37 -11.54 -13.20 -18.00
CA MET A 37 -12.26 -12.12 -17.30
C MET A 37 -11.59 -10.77 -17.51
N ILE A 38 -10.30 -10.64 -17.20
CA ILE A 38 -9.55 -9.37 -17.31
C ILE A 38 -9.55 -8.87 -18.76
N LYS A 39 -9.35 -9.76 -19.73
CA LYS A 39 -9.37 -9.40 -21.16
C LYS A 39 -10.74 -8.90 -21.64
N SER A 40 -11.82 -9.36 -21.01
CA SER A 40 -13.19 -8.95 -21.36
C SER A 40 -13.64 -7.65 -20.69
N THR A 41 -12.86 -7.11 -19.76
CA THR A 41 -13.22 -5.88 -19.01
C THR A 41 -12.64 -4.62 -19.65
N GLU A 42 -13.41 -3.54 -19.59
CA GLU A 42 -12.94 -2.19 -19.91
C GLU A 42 -12.24 -1.58 -18.69
N VAL A 43 -11.08 -0.97 -18.92
CA VAL A 43 -10.33 -0.25 -17.88
C VAL A 43 -10.93 1.15 -17.73
N LEU A 44 -11.56 1.42 -16.58
CA LEU A 44 -12.20 2.72 -16.31
C LEU A 44 -11.17 3.83 -16.00
N ASP A 45 -10.07 3.48 -15.34
CA ASP A 45 -9.03 4.40 -14.91
C ASP A 45 -7.63 3.82 -15.16
N PRO A 46 -6.60 4.66 -15.37
CA PRO A 46 -5.23 4.18 -15.50
C PRO A 46 -4.83 3.28 -14.33
N LEU A 47 -4.33 2.08 -14.65
CA LEU A 47 -3.84 1.16 -13.63
C LEU A 47 -2.68 1.79 -12.86
N VAL A 48 -2.85 1.93 -11.55
CA VAL A 48 -1.81 2.42 -10.66
C VAL A 48 -1.01 1.22 -10.16
N PRO A 49 0.24 1.02 -10.62
CA PRO A 49 1.05 -0.08 -10.12
C PRO A 49 1.27 0.11 -8.62
N TYR A 50 0.90 -0.89 -7.82
CA TYR A 50 1.28 -0.94 -6.43
C TYR A 50 2.77 -1.29 -6.34
N ARG A 51 3.62 -0.26 -6.33
CA ARG A 51 4.98 -0.46 -5.85
C ARG A 51 4.85 -0.60 -4.34
N ARG A 52 5.22 -1.76 -3.79
CA ARG A 52 5.54 -1.86 -2.37
C ARG A 52 6.46 -0.68 -2.08
N ALA A 53 5.99 0.28 -1.29
CA ALA A 53 6.90 1.19 -0.63
C ALA A 53 7.71 0.26 0.28
N ILE A 54 8.80 -0.30 -0.26
CA ILE A 54 9.92 -0.68 0.56
C ILE A 54 10.42 0.67 1.02
N ASP A 55 9.72 1.24 1.99
CA ASP A 55 10.23 2.33 2.78
C ASP A 55 11.48 1.75 3.41
N GLU A 56 12.61 1.98 2.76
CA GLU A 56 13.86 2.01 3.49
C GLU A 56 13.62 3.05 4.56
N ARG A 57 13.33 2.55 5.76
CA ARG A 57 13.10 3.32 6.95
C ARG A 57 14.40 4.09 7.26
N LYS A 58 14.56 5.29 6.71
CA LYS A 58 15.82 6.05 6.80
C LYS A 58 16.04 6.67 8.17
N PHE A 59 14.95 7.11 8.82
CA PHE A 59 14.99 7.74 10.14
C PHE A 59 13.88 7.17 10.99
N VAL A 60 14.22 6.16 11.80
CA VAL A 60 13.32 5.52 12.76
C VAL A 60 13.86 5.82 14.14
N GLU A 61 13.10 6.57 14.91
CA GLU A 61 13.38 6.74 16.32
C GLU A 61 12.53 5.73 17.10
N SER A 62 13.15 4.98 18.01
CA SER A 62 12.38 4.23 19.01
C SER A 62 11.80 5.26 19.96
N LEU A 63 10.47 5.29 20.07
CA LEU A 63 9.90 5.94 21.26
C LEU A 63 10.36 5.13 22.46
N GLY A 64 10.75 5.83 23.52
CA GLY A 64 11.00 5.22 24.82
C GLY A 64 9.70 4.66 25.42
N ASN A 65 9.67 4.54 26.74
CA ASN A 65 8.48 4.02 27.43
C ASN A 65 7.28 4.97 27.37
N GLU A 66 7.48 6.24 27.02
CA GLU A 66 6.43 7.27 27.02
C GLU A 66 6.03 7.67 25.60
N TRP A 67 4.72 7.83 25.40
CA TRP A 67 4.14 8.35 24.17
C TRP A 67 4.24 9.88 24.13
N PRO A 68 4.63 10.49 22.99
CA PRO A 68 4.69 11.93 22.88
C PRO A 68 3.31 12.57 23.05
N GLN A 69 3.26 13.61 23.89
CA GLN A 69 2.01 14.32 24.20
C GLN A 69 1.52 15.12 22.99
N ASN A 70 0.19 15.25 22.86
CA ASN A 70 -0.49 15.98 21.78
C ASN A 70 -0.33 15.40 20.36
N TYR A 71 0.01 14.11 20.23
CA TYR A 71 0.08 13.41 18.95
C TYR A 71 -0.92 12.24 18.89
N ILE A 72 -1.54 12.07 17.72
CA ILE A 72 -2.42 10.95 17.38
C ILE A 72 -1.90 10.31 16.08
N LEU A 73 -1.77 8.99 16.08
CA LEU A 73 -1.47 8.20 14.88
C LEU A 73 -2.62 7.20 14.67
N LEU A 74 -3.15 7.15 13.45
CA LEU A 74 -4.30 6.30 13.09
C LEU A 74 -4.10 5.63 11.73
N GLY A 75 -4.67 4.43 11.60
CA GLY A 75 -4.73 3.69 10.33
C GLY A 75 -3.36 3.48 9.69
N ASP A 76 -3.26 3.79 8.40
CA ASP A 76 -2.08 3.52 7.57
C ASP A 76 -0.83 4.31 7.99
N THR A 77 -0.99 5.38 8.79
CA THR A 77 0.15 6.11 9.38
C THR A 77 0.86 5.31 10.47
N LEU A 78 0.13 4.38 11.13
CA LEU A 78 0.69 3.51 12.16
C LEU A 78 1.23 2.21 11.55
N CYS A 79 0.50 1.62 10.61
CA CYS A 79 0.91 0.39 9.95
C CYS A 79 0.13 0.15 8.66
N THR A 80 0.79 -0.44 7.65
CA THR A 80 0.13 -0.97 6.46
C THR A 80 -0.03 -2.48 6.60
N PHE A 81 -1.26 -2.98 6.43
CA PHE A 81 -1.53 -4.41 6.37
C PHE A 81 -1.54 -4.89 4.93
N ASN A 82 -1.22 -6.18 4.72
CA ASN A 82 -1.54 -6.84 3.46
C ASN A 82 -3.07 -6.74 3.24
N PRO A 83 -3.55 -6.37 2.03
CA PRO A 83 -4.97 -6.33 1.72
C PRO A 83 -5.69 -7.67 1.96
N GLN A 84 -4.96 -8.79 2.02
CA GLN A 84 -5.49 -10.07 2.46
C GLN A 84 -6.18 -9.94 3.83
N TYR A 85 -7.45 -10.33 3.89
CA TYR A 85 -8.36 -10.19 5.04
C TYR A 85 -8.89 -8.78 5.35
N ARG A 86 -8.64 -7.77 4.51
CA ARG A 86 -9.25 -6.42 4.59
C ARG A 86 -9.10 -5.74 5.97
N ARG A 87 -8.00 -6.01 6.68
CA ARG A 87 -7.83 -5.63 8.09
C ARG A 87 -7.51 -4.16 8.35
N GLY A 88 -6.95 -3.44 7.37
CA GLY A 88 -6.50 -2.05 7.56
C GLY A 88 -7.61 -1.12 8.05
N MET A 89 -8.77 -1.15 7.38
CA MET A 89 -9.90 -0.31 7.76
C MET A 89 -10.47 -0.67 9.14
N ALA A 90 -10.59 -1.96 9.45
CA ALA A 90 -11.09 -2.41 10.75
C ALA A 90 -10.17 -1.94 11.89
N HIS A 91 -8.86 -2.01 11.71
CA HIS A 91 -7.89 -1.48 12.68
C HIS A 91 -7.96 0.04 12.80
N ALA A 92 -8.07 0.78 11.69
CA ALA A 92 -8.20 2.23 11.73
C ALA A 92 -9.44 2.66 12.52
N CYS A 93 -10.60 2.04 12.26
CA CYS A 93 -11.84 2.34 12.99
C CYS A 93 -11.74 1.98 14.48
N ARG A 94 -11.05 0.88 14.82
CA ARG A 94 -10.83 0.51 16.22
C ARG A 94 -9.98 1.56 16.95
N LEU A 95 -8.87 1.98 16.35
CA LEU A 95 -7.97 2.98 16.94
C LEU A 95 -8.65 4.35 17.10
N ALA A 96 -9.53 4.74 16.17
CA ALA A 96 -10.23 6.02 16.25
C ALA A 96 -11.31 6.09 17.34
N ARG A 97 -11.66 4.95 17.96
CA ARG A 97 -12.63 4.88 19.07
C ARG A 97 -11.97 4.95 20.45
N GLU A 98 -10.67 4.72 20.51
CA GLU A 98 -9.86 4.71 21.74
C GLU A 98 -9.32 6.13 22.00
#